data_AF-A0A537TIR9-F1
#
_entry.id   AF-A0A537TIR9-F1
#
_cell.length_a   1.000
_cell.length_b   1.000
_cell.length_c   1.000
_cell.angle_alpha   90.00
_cell.angle_beta   90.00
_cell.angle_gamma   90.00
#
_symmetry.space_group_name_H-M   'P 1'
#
loop_
_entity.id
_entity.type
_entity.pdbx_description
1 polymer ?
#
loop_
_entity_poly.entity_id
_entity_poly.type
_entity_poly.pdbx_seq_one_letter_code
_entity_poly.pdbx_strand_id
1 'polypeptide(L)'
;MLDPSRIFPEGGPTMKTQPLLIVLTAVNAGLLSYQLIRPRASMAATTEVPAVIRGRALEIVDDRGRVRASLAVLPEDPKVKWQGKPYPETVLLRLMSPDGRPNVKLGASRRGSGLLIGGESDPTYIQVLAEGGESTLKLINQDGLERLIKP
;
A
#
# COMPACT_ATOMS: atom_id res chain seq x y z
N MET A 1 7.52 79.08 37.35
CA MET A 1 8.37 77.98 37.86
C MET A 1 7.47 76.92 38.48
N LEU A 2 6.96 75.97 37.68
CA LEU A 2 6.35 74.70 38.12
C LEU A 2 6.60 73.68 36.98
N ASP A 3 7.02 72.48 37.38
CA ASP A 3 7.73 71.43 36.64
C ASP A 3 6.85 70.61 35.67
N PRO A 4 7.27 70.37 34.40
CA PRO A 4 6.48 69.64 33.39
C PRO A 4 6.64 68.10 33.42
N SER A 5 7.24 67.49 34.44
CA SER A 5 7.61 66.07 34.40
C SER A 5 6.65 65.09 35.09
N ARG A 6 5.35 65.09 34.77
CA ARG A 6 4.47 63.94 35.11
C ARG A 6 3.39 63.73 34.06
N ILE A 7 3.53 62.64 33.29
CA ILE A 7 2.51 61.64 32.90
C ILE A 7 3.12 60.85 31.71
N PHE A 8 3.90 59.82 32.04
CA PHE A 8 4.03 58.64 31.18
C PHE A 8 3.27 57.53 31.91
N PRO A 9 2.25 56.90 31.32
CA PRO A 9 1.60 55.76 31.96
C PRO A 9 2.61 54.60 32.03
N GLU A 10 2.75 54.07 33.24
CA GLU A 10 3.66 52.98 33.59
C GLU A 10 3.42 51.72 32.74
N GLY A 11 4.51 50.98 32.55
CA GLY A 11 4.53 49.72 31.84
C GLY A 11 3.43 48.76 32.33
N GLY A 12 2.67 48.22 31.38
CA GLY A 12 1.79 47.09 31.64
C GLY A 12 2.59 45.93 32.24
N PRO A 13 1.97 45.11 33.10
CA PRO A 13 2.67 44.05 33.81
C PRO A 13 3.34 43.14 32.79
N THR A 14 4.68 43.14 32.75
CA THR A 14 5.46 42.12 32.06
C THR A 14 5.11 40.79 32.70
N MET A 15 4.13 40.10 32.12
CA MET A 15 3.74 38.77 32.56
C MET A 15 4.99 37.91 32.49
N LYS A 16 5.46 37.42 33.64
CA LYS A 16 6.53 36.42 33.68
C LYS A 16 6.00 35.22 32.87
N THR A 17 6.40 35.11 31.61
CA THR A 17 5.97 34.04 30.70
C THR A 17 6.65 32.70 31.03
N GLN A 18 7.74 32.75 31.81
CA GLN A 18 8.47 31.60 32.31
C GLN A 18 7.58 30.58 33.07
N PRO A 19 6.82 30.94 34.11
CA PRO A 19 5.93 30.00 34.79
C PRO A 19 4.84 29.45 33.86
N LEU A 20 4.32 30.25 32.93
CA LEU A 20 3.32 29.79 31.96
C LEU A 20 3.89 28.72 31.01
N LEU A 21 5.10 28.94 30.50
CA LEU A 21 5.80 27.98 29.63
C LEU A 21 6.15 26.68 30.36
N ILE A 22 6.54 26.77 31.63
CA ILE A 22 6.83 25.60 32.48
C ILE A 22 5.57 24.76 32.69
N VAL A 23 4.45 25.40 33.07
CA VAL A 23 3.17 24.72 33.25
C VAL A 23 2.71 24.07 31.95
N LEU A 24 2.81 24.78 30.83
CA LEU A 24 2.42 24.25 29.53
C LEU A 24 3.28 23.05 29.11
N THR A 25 4.59 23.09 29.39
CA THR A 25 5.51 21.98 29.14
C THR A 25 5.18 20.77 30.00
N ALA A 26 4.88 20.97 31.29
CA ALA A 26 4.49 19.89 32.19
C ALA A 26 3.16 19.23 31.78
N VAL A 27 2.18 20.04 31.36
CA VAL A 27 0.90 19.54 30.83
C VAL A 27 1.12 18.73 29.55
N ASN A 28 1.92 19.24 28.61
CA ASN A 28 2.22 18.52 27.37
C ASN A 28 3.00 17.22 27.64
N ALA A 29 3.96 17.22 28.57
CA ALA A 29 4.71 16.04 28.96
C ALA A 29 3.81 14.99 29.65
N GLY A 30 2.86 15.44 30.49
CA GLY A 30 1.86 14.57 31.11
C GLY A 30 0.92 13.96 30.08
N LEU A 31 0.43 14.76 29.12
CA LEU A 31 -0.42 14.30 28.03
C LEU A 31 0.33 13.32 27.11
N LEU A 32 1.60 13.57 26.83
CA LEU A 32 2.46 12.69 26.04
C LEU A 32 2.69 11.36 26.77
N SER A 33 3.05 11.40 28.05
CA SER A 33 3.25 10.20 28.87
C SER A 33 1.96 9.38 28.96
N TYR A 34 0.82 10.06 29.13
CA TYR A 34 -0.49 9.43 29.10
C TYR A 34 -0.75 8.74 27.76
N GLN A 35 -0.46 9.38 26.62
CA GLN A 35 -0.62 8.76 25.30
C GLN A 35 0.33 7.57 25.04
N LEU A 36 1.53 7.57 25.62
CA LEU A 36 2.49 6.47 25.50
C LEU A 36 2.12 5.27 26.39
N ILE A 37 1.57 5.53 27.58
CA ILE A 37 1.22 4.50 28.57
C ILE A 37 -0.19 3.96 28.32
N ARG A 38 -1.09 4.74 27.70
CA ARG A 38 -2.40 4.26 27.27
C ARG A 38 -2.15 3.04 26.39
N PRO A 39 -2.60 1.84 26.79
CA PRO A 39 -2.51 0.69 25.91
C PRO A 39 -3.14 1.14 24.60
N ARG A 40 -2.36 1.13 23.51
CA ARG A 40 -2.99 1.01 22.20
C ARG A 40 -3.70 -0.32 22.31
N ALA A 41 -4.98 -0.28 22.67
CA ALA A 41 -5.87 -1.34 22.32
C ALA A 41 -5.69 -1.43 20.81
N SER A 42 -4.80 -2.32 20.38
CA SER A 42 -4.99 -3.04 19.14
C SER A 42 -6.46 -3.38 19.18
N MET A 43 -7.27 -2.75 18.34
CA MET A 43 -8.66 -3.12 18.17
C MET A 43 -8.67 -4.47 17.46
N ALA A 44 -8.10 -5.46 18.12
CA ALA A 44 -8.06 -6.87 17.83
C ALA A 44 -8.85 -7.54 18.95
N ALA A 45 -10.10 -7.11 19.13
CA ALA A 45 -11.12 -7.85 19.84
C ALA A 45 -12.48 -7.24 19.48
N THR A 46 -13.24 -7.97 18.66
CA THR A 46 -14.72 -7.90 18.56
C THR A 46 -15.34 -6.56 18.19
N THR A 47 -14.83 -5.90 17.16
CA THR A 47 -15.66 -4.98 16.35
C THR A 47 -16.03 -5.75 15.10
N GLU A 48 -17.31 -5.75 14.70
CA GLU A 48 -17.78 -6.30 13.43
C GLU A 48 -16.68 -6.19 12.38
N VAL A 49 -16.07 -7.31 12.00
CA VAL A 49 -15.10 -7.29 10.89
C VAL A 49 -15.91 -6.71 9.74
N PRO A 50 -15.56 -5.53 9.19
CA PRO A 50 -16.33 -4.98 8.10
C PRO A 50 -16.39 -6.07 7.02
N ALA A 51 -17.59 -6.55 6.73
CA ALA A 51 -17.78 -7.77 5.95
C ALA A 51 -17.13 -7.68 4.56
N VAL A 52 -16.83 -6.46 4.10
CA VAL A 52 -16.17 -6.17 2.83
C VAL A 52 -15.17 -5.02 3.00
N ILE A 53 -13.90 -5.28 2.67
CA ILE A 53 -12.90 -4.23 2.45
C ILE A 53 -13.04 -3.75 1.00
N ARG A 54 -13.37 -2.46 0.81
CA ARG A 54 -13.48 -1.84 -0.52
C ARG A 54 -12.26 -0.98 -0.79
N GLY A 55 -11.47 -1.37 -1.78
CA GLY A 55 -10.32 -0.62 -2.26
C GLY A 55 -10.08 -0.93 -3.72
N ARG A 56 -9.34 -0.04 -4.41
CA ARG A 56 -8.88 -0.29 -5.79
C ARG A 56 -7.61 -1.14 -5.83
N ALA A 57 -6.87 -1.15 -4.72
CA ALA A 57 -5.66 -1.92 -4.55
C ALA A 57 -5.49 -2.34 -3.08
N LEU A 58 -4.86 -3.48 -2.88
CA LEU A 58 -4.36 -3.97 -1.59
C LEU A 58 -2.93 -4.45 -1.82
N GLU A 59 -2.01 -4.04 -0.95
CA GLU A 59 -0.61 -4.45 -0.98
C GLU A 59 -0.20 -5.04 0.37
N ILE A 60 0.57 -6.13 0.31
CA ILE A 60 1.28 -6.67 1.46
C ILE A 60 2.72 -6.21 1.33
N VAL A 61 3.25 -5.59 2.38
CA VAL A 61 4.59 -4.99 2.39
C VAL A 61 5.43 -5.62 3.51
N ASP A 62 6.73 -5.86 3.26
CA ASP A 62 7.65 -6.39 4.28
C ASP A 62 8.21 -5.29 5.21
N ASP A 63 9.00 -5.72 6.20
CA ASP A 63 9.67 -4.86 7.18
C ASP A 63 10.62 -3.81 6.58
N ARG A 64 11.04 -4.02 5.33
CA ARG A 64 11.92 -3.12 4.56
C ARG A 64 11.14 -2.22 3.60
N GLY A 65 9.80 -2.26 3.62
CA GLY A 65 8.95 -1.48 2.74
C GLY A 65 8.80 -2.05 1.33
N ARG A 66 9.18 -3.31 1.07
CA ARG A 66 9.03 -3.94 -0.25
C ARG A 66 7.68 -4.62 -0.38
N VAL A 67 7.01 -4.41 -1.51
CA VAL A 67 5.75 -5.10 -1.81
C VAL A 67 6.01 -6.60 -2.04
N ARG A 68 5.28 -7.45 -1.33
CA ARG A 68 5.34 -8.92 -1.37
C ARG A 68 4.14 -9.53 -2.08
N ALA A 69 3.01 -8.83 -2.06
CA ALA A 69 1.83 -9.19 -2.82
C ALA A 69 1.03 -7.94 -3.17
N SER A 70 0.34 -7.96 -4.30
CA SER A 70 -0.58 -6.89 -4.71
C SER A 70 -1.85 -7.51 -5.28
N LEU A 71 -3.02 -7.01 -4.89
CA LEU A 71 -4.30 -7.23 -5.54
C LEU A 71 -4.83 -5.88 -6.01
N ALA A 72 -4.90 -5.64 -7.32
CA ALA A 72 -5.28 -4.33 -7.85
C ALA A 72 -6.18 -4.42 -9.07
N VAL A 73 -7.04 -3.42 -9.23
CA VAL A 73 -7.80 -3.16 -10.46
C VAL A 73 -6.95 -2.26 -11.36
N LEU A 74 -6.55 -2.80 -12.52
CA LEU A 74 -5.81 -2.06 -13.53
C LEU A 74 -6.77 -1.61 -14.63
N PRO A 75 -6.87 -0.29 -14.91
CA PRO A 75 -7.69 0.20 -16.00
C PRO A 75 -7.15 -0.27 -17.36
N GLU A 76 -8.00 -0.24 -18.37
CA GLU A 76 -7.55 -0.42 -19.75
C GLU A 76 -6.51 0.66 -20.11
N ASP A 77 -5.38 0.22 -20.65
CA ASP A 77 -4.34 1.12 -21.16
C ASP A 77 -4.23 0.97 -22.69
N PRO A 78 -4.66 1.97 -23.48
CA PRO A 78 -4.57 1.95 -24.94
C PRO A 78 -3.15 1.80 -25.48
N LYS A 79 -2.12 2.16 -24.69
CA LYS A 79 -0.72 2.09 -25.08
C LYS A 79 -0.14 0.69 -24.92
N VAL A 80 -0.67 -0.10 -23.99
CA VAL A 80 -0.22 -1.48 -23.74
C VAL A 80 -1.04 -2.40 -24.63
N LYS A 81 -0.39 -3.04 -25.61
CA LYS A 81 -1.06 -4.00 -26.48
C LYS A 81 -0.79 -5.44 -26.03
N TRP A 82 -1.85 -6.23 -25.98
CA TRP A 82 -1.83 -7.68 -25.80
C TRP A 82 -2.54 -8.32 -26.97
N GLN A 83 -1.83 -9.20 -27.68
CA GLN A 83 -2.33 -9.87 -28.90
C GLN A 83 -2.91 -8.86 -29.92
N GLY A 84 -2.22 -7.73 -30.11
CA GLY A 84 -2.61 -6.68 -31.06
C GLY A 84 -3.73 -5.74 -30.63
N LYS A 85 -4.40 -5.99 -29.50
CA LYS A 85 -5.48 -5.14 -28.95
C LYS A 85 -5.03 -4.44 -27.66
N PRO A 86 -5.65 -3.32 -27.26
CA PRO A 86 -5.40 -2.74 -25.94
C PRO A 86 -5.56 -3.77 -24.83
N TYR A 87 -4.71 -3.68 -23.80
CA TYR A 87 -4.79 -4.52 -22.62
C TYR A 87 -6.06 -4.16 -21.85
N PRO A 88 -6.99 -5.11 -21.67
CA PRO A 88 -8.29 -4.80 -21.08
C PRO A 88 -8.15 -4.43 -19.60
N GLU A 89 -9.18 -3.78 -19.06
CA GLU A 89 -9.34 -3.66 -17.61
C GLU A 89 -9.20 -5.05 -16.96
N THR A 90 -8.33 -5.15 -15.96
CA THR A 90 -7.91 -6.42 -15.37
C THR A 90 -7.81 -6.30 -13.87
N VAL A 91 -8.44 -7.24 -13.15
CA VAL A 91 -8.14 -7.49 -11.73
C VAL A 91 -6.94 -8.41 -11.66
N LEU A 92 -5.90 -7.99 -10.95
CA LEU A 92 -4.62 -8.69 -10.96
C LEU A 92 -4.09 -8.93 -9.55
N LEU A 93 -3.91 -10.21 -9.22
CA LEU A 93 -3.15 -10.67 -8.07
C LEU A 93 -1.72 -10.99 -8.50
N ARG A 94 -0.75 -10.47 -7.75
CA ARG A 94 0.68 -10.78 -7.90
C ARG A 94 1.26 -11.20 -6.56
N LEU A 95 2.06 -12.27 -6.56
CA LEU A 95 2.96 -12.61 -5.46
C LEU A 95 4.39 -12.38 -5.94
N MET A 96 5.14 -11.61 -5.16
CA MET A 96 6.48 -11.13 -5.52
C MET A 96 7.55 -11.89 -4.74
N SER A 97 8.59 -12.33 -5.44
CA SER A 97 9.80 -12.88 -4.87
C SER A 97 10.60 -11.81 -4.11
N PRO A 98 11.61 -12.18 -3.29
CA PRO A 98 12.41 -11.21 -2.53
C PRO A 98 13.16 -10.17 -3.37
N ASP A 99 13.46 -10.50 -4.63
CA ASP A 99 14.06 -9.66 -5.66
C ASP A 99 13.03 -8.78 -6.40
N GLY A 100 11.74 -8.91 -6.08
CA GLY A 100 10.66 -8.08 -6.65
C GLY A 100 10.03 -8.62 -7.93
N ARG A 101 10.46 -9.80 -8.42
CA ARG A 101 9.86 -10.44 -9.58
C ARG A 101 8.48 -11.02 -9.22
N PRO A 102 7.42 -10.76 -10.02
CA PRO A 102 6.13 -11.41 -9.84
C PRO A 102 6.22 -12.91 -10.20
N ASN A 103 6.53 -13.77 -9.22
CA ASN A 103 6.63 -15.21 -9.44
C ASN A 103 5.27 -15.89 -9.58
N VAL A 104 4.20 -15.31 -9.01
CA VAL A 104 2.84 -15.78 -9.27
C VAL A 104 2.00 -14.61 -9.74
N LYS A 105 1.26 -14.80 -10.83
CA LYS A 105 0.36 -13.80 -11.39
C LYS A 105 -0.97 -14.45 -11.74
N LEU A 106 -2.06 -14.00 -11.13
CA LEU A 106 -3.42 -14.43 -11.46
C LEU A 106 -4.22 -13.20 -11.90
N GLY A 107 -4.60 -13.18 -13.17
CA GLY A 107 -5.34 -12.08 -13.78
C GLY A 107 -6.70 -12.52 -14.29
N ALA A 108 -7.69 -11.65 -14.15
CA ALA A 108 -9.00 -11.80 -14.77
C ALA A 108 -9.44 -10.49 -15.41
N SER A 109 -9.96 -10.58 -16.63
CA SER A 109 -10.44 -9.46 -17.43
C SER A 109 -11.72 -9.86 -18.16
N ARG A 110 -12.33 -8.91 -18.87
CA ARG A 110 -13.50 -9.20 -19.73
C ARG A 110 -13.19 -10.21 -20.84
N ARG A 111 -11.92 -10.40 -21.22
CA ARG A 111 -11.53 -11.35 -22.28
C ARG A 111 -11.31 -12.77 -21.76
N GLY A 112 -11.11 -12.94 -20.46
CA GLY A 112 -10.75 -14.21 -19.86
C GLY A 112 -9.82 -14.05 -18.67
N SER A 113 -9.17 -15.14 -18.28
CA SER A 113 -8.28 -15.21 -17.12
C SER A 113 -7.02 -16.00 -17.41
N GLY A 114 -5.98 -15.74 -16.61
CA GLY A 114 -4.74 -16.47 -16.71
C GLY A 114 -4.02 -16.56 -15.38
N LEU A 115 -3.34 -17.68 -15.17
CA LEU A 115 -2.43 -17.94 -14.07
C LEU A 115 -1.04 -18.16 -14.64
N LEU A 116 -0.05 -17.45 -14.13
CA LEU A 116 1.37 -17.69 -14.41
C LEU A 116 2.08 -17.99 -13.11
N ILE A 117 2.87 -19.07 -13.13
CA ILE A 117 3.73 -19.51 -12.03
C ILE A 117 5.16 -19.57 -12.59
N GLY A 118 6.01 -18.65 -12.18
CA GLY A 118 7.43 -18.61 -12.51
C GLY A 118 8.23 -19.59 -11.64
N GLY A 119 9.30 -20.13 -12.21
CA GLY A 119 10.28 -20.94 -11.51
C GLY A 119 11.31 -20.11 -10.76
N GLU A 120 12.37 -20.77 -10.31
CA GLU A 120 13.52 -20.14 -9.64
C GLU A 120 14.20 -19.11 -10.56
N SER A 121 14.37 -19.45 -11.84
CA SER A 121 15.01 -18.61 -12.84
C SER A 121 14.23 -18.59 -14.15
N ASP A 122 14.40 -17.50 -14.90
CA ASP A 122 13.96 -17.45 -16.29
C ASP A 122 14.78 -18.47 -17.11
N PRO A 123 14.17 -19.16 -18.08
CA PRO A 123 12.83 -18.94 -18.60
C PRO A 123 11.74 -19.85 -17.96
N THR A 124 12.02 -20.56 -16.87
CA THR A 124 11.12 -21.58 -16.31
C THR A 124 9.78 -20.98 -15.86
N TYR A 125 8.65 -21.44 -16.41
CA TYR A 125 7.31 -21.07 -15.96
C TYR A 125 6.22 -22.06 -16.42
N ILE A 126 5.08 -21.99 -15.74
CA ILE A 126 3.81 -22.59 -16.15
C ILE A 126 2.81 -21.45 -16.37
N GLN A 127 2.10 -21.50 -17.49
CA GLN A 127 1.01 -20.58 -17.81
C GLN A 127 -0.27 -21.35 -18.13
N VAL A 128 -1.31 -21.09 -17.36
CA VAL A 128 -2.69 -21.49 -17.66
C VAL A 128 -3.40 -20.26 -18.21
N LEU A 129 -3.96 -20.35 -19.40
CA LEU A 129 -4.66 -19.23 -20.03
C LEU A 129 -5.98 -19.71 -20.64
N ALA A 130 -7.06 -19.05 -20.26
CA ALA A 130 -8.37 -19.19 -20.88
C ALA A 130 -8.83 -17.82 -21.35
N GLU A 131 -8.85 -17.59 -22.66
CA GLU A 131 -9.19 -16.30 -23.27
C GLU A 131 -10.07 -16.53 -24.50
N GLY A 132 -11.18 -15.78 -24.60
CA GLY A 132 -12.19 -16.01 -25.63
C GLY A 132 -12.84 -17.40 -25.48
N GLY A 133 -12.77 -18.21 -26.55
CA GLY A 133 -13.26 -19.59 -26.57
C GLY A 133 -12.15 -20.63 -26.43
N GLU A 134 -10.91 -20.21 -26.20
CA GLU A 134 -9.73 -21.07 -26.20
C GLU A 134 -9.20 -21.27 -24.78
N SER A 135 -8.63 -22.45 -24.52
CA SER A 135 -7.86 -22.71 -23.30
C SER A 135 -6.54 -23.39 -23.62
N THR A 136 -5.50 -23.03 -22.87
CA THR A 136 -4.14 -23.51 -23.08
C THR A 136 -3.40 -23.69 -21.76
N LEU A 137 -2.51 -24.67 -21.73
CA LEU A 137 -1.50 -24.84 -20.69
C LEU A 137 -0.12 -24.86 -21.35
N LYS A 138 0.67 -23.81 -21.12
CA LYS A 138 2.05 -23.69 -21.60
C LYS A 138 3.01 -23.99 -20.45
N LEU A 139 3.95 -24.89 -20.67
CA LEU A 139 5.06 -25.18 -19.78
C LEU A 139 6.36 -24.84 -20.49
N ILE A 140 7.32 -24.27 -19.76
CA ILE A 140 8.68 -24.07 -20.23
C ILE A 140 9.65 -24.42 -19.10
N ASN A 141 10.69 -25.18 -19.40
CA ASN A 141 11.70 -25.58 -18.44
C ASN A 141 12.92 -24.64 -18.48
N GLN A 142 13.93 -24.90 -17.64
CA GLN A 142 15.16 -24.12 -17.57
C GLN A 142 15.97 -24.11 -18.88
N ASP A 143 15.84 -25.17 -19.69
CA ASP A 143 16.52 -25.29 -20.98
C ASP A 143 15.78 -24.53 -22.10
N GLY A 144 14.66 -23.89 -21.78
CA GLY A 144 13.79 -23.21 -22.73
C GLY A 144 12.91 -24.16 -23.56
N LEU A 145 12.85 -25.45 -23.21
CA LEU A 145 11.98 -26.40 -23.89
C LEU A 145 10.51 -26.11 -23.56
N GLU A 146 9.74 -25.79 -24.59
CA GLU A 146 8.33 -25.45 -24.48
C GLU A 146 7.41 -26.65 -24.76
N ARG A 147 6.36 -26.80 -23.95
CA ARG A 147 5.24 -27.72 -24.21
C ARG A 147 3.92 -26.97 -24.09
N LEU A 148 3.13 -26.98 -25.16
CA LEU A 148 1.79 -26.42 -25.20
C LEU A 148 0.76 -27.56 -25.21
N ILE A 149 -0.21 -27.48 -24.30
CA ILE A 149 -1.34 -28.41 -24.20
C ILE A 149 -2.63 -27.62 -24.51
N LYS A 150 -3.49 -28.22 -25.33
CA LYS A 150 -4.82 -27.72 -25.71
C LYS A 150 -5.86 -28.84 -25.49
N PRO A 151 -7.15 -28.52 -25.34
CA PRO A 151 -8.25 -29.50 -25.28
C PRO A 151 -8.29 -30.44 -26.48
#